data_AF-A0AAV7S3F6-F1
#
_entry.id   AF-A0AAV7S3F6-F1
#
_cell.length_a   1.000
_cell.length_b   1.000
_cell.length_c   1.000
_cell.angle_alpha   90.00
_cell.angle_beta   90.00
_cell.angle_gamma   90.00
#
_symmetry.space_group_name_H-M   'P 1'
#
loop_
_entity.id
_entity.type
_entity.pdbx_description
1 polymer ?
#
loop_
_entity_poly.entity_id
_entity_poly.type
_entity_poly.pdbx_seq_one_letter_code
_entity_poly.pdbx_strand_id
1 'polypeptide(L)'
;MWDRRTSWNSNSQHDSRRRRRVSGGTSSYQVESTDKHSLLSLYKTLSERKGKERSLLHGDFVPLQLTASANVYAYLRVWDQNDRFLVALNLGTEKTTVALRHDQLPDSASLVLSSDPQRQEGSVELHKLELAPSEGVLLQFPYAA
;
A
#
# COMPACT_ATOMS: atom_id res chain seq x y z
N MET A 1 31.10 -11.27 0.29
CA MET A 1 31.27 -9.82 0.03
C MET A 1 29.91 -9.17 0.24
N TRP A 2 29.61 -8.68 1.44
CA TRP A 2 28.32 -8.04 1.75
C TRP A 2 28.48 -6.53 1.59
N ASP A 3 27.54 -5.88 0.88
CA ASP A 3 27.60 -4.44 0.55
C ASP A 3 27.46 -3.58 1.81
N ARG A 4 28.42 -2.66 2.02
CA ARG A 4 28.55 -1.81 3.21
C ARG A 4 27.81 -0.46 3.03
N ARG A 5 26.64 -0.49 2.38
CA ARG A 5 25.87 0.71 1.98
C ARG A 5 24.47 0.81 2.56
N THR A 6 24.12 -0.03 3.51
CA THR A 6 22.86 0.11 4.28
C THR A 6 23.01 1.25 5.29
N SER A 7 22.18 2.29 5.17
CA SER A 7 22.26 3.51 5.99
C SER A 7 21.61 3.38 7.37
N TRP A 8 22.12 2.48 8.21
CA TRP A 8 21.54 2.11 9.52
C TRP A 8 21.29 3.28 10.48
N ASN A 9 22.12 4.31 10.45
CA ASN A 9 22.01 5.50 11.29
C ASN A 9 22.61 6.73 10.58
N SER A 10 22.41 7.93 11.13
CA SER A 10 22.96 9.18 10.59
C SER A 10 24.50 9.21 10.56
N ASN A 11 25.17 8.34 11.33
CA ASN A 11 26.62 8.22 11.40
C ASN A 11 27.21 7.17 10.45
N SER A 12 26.39 6.50 9.63
CA SER A 12 26.80 5.38 8.78
C SER A 12 27.64 5.79 7.55
N GLN A 13 28.03 7.06 7.44
CA GLN A 13 28.94 7.54 6.41
C GLN A 13 30.13 8.28 7.01
N HIS A 14 31.19 7.53 7.33
CA HIS A 14 32.55 8.07 7.42
C HIS A 14 33.46 7.29 6.45
N ASP A 15 33.29 7.54 5.15
CA ASP A 15 34.41 7.40 4.21
C ASP A 15 34.30 8.49 3.14
N SER A 16 35.13 9.52 3.33
CA SER A 16 35.19 10.72 2.52
C SER A 16 36.06 10.47 1.29
N ARG A 17 35.44 10.22 0.11
CA ARG A 17 35.92 10.61 -1.24
C ARG A 17 35.03 10.02 -2.34
N ARG A 18 33.89 10.66 -2.60
CA ARG A 18 33.27 10.87 -3.94
C ARG A 18 31.91 11.54 -3.77
N ARG A 19 31.85 12.82 -4.15
CA ARG A 19 30.59 13.59 -4.21
C ARG A 19 29.67 12.98 -5.27
N ARG A 20 28.64 12.26 -4.86
CA ARG A 20 27.33 12.28 -5.53
C ARG A 20 26.37 12.91 -4.53
N ARG A 21 25.67 13.97 -4.94
CA ARG A 21 24.57 14.57 -4.18
C ARG A 21 23.53 13.48 -3.90
N VAL A 22 23.52 12.95 -2.69
CA VAL A 22 22.31 12.40 -2.11
C VAL A 22 21.42 13.61 -1.86
N SER A 23 20.28 13.69 -2.55
CA SER A 23 19.27 14.71 -2.27
C SER A 23 18.91 14.61 -0.80
N GLY A 24 19.11 15.70 -0.05
CA GLY A 24 18.90 15.74 1.39
C GLY A 24 17.44 15.43 1.75
N GLY A 25 17.23 14.35 2.48
CA GLY A 25 15.97 13.99 3.11
C GLY A 25 16.17 12.74 3.96
N THR A 26 16.24 12.92 5.28
CA THR A 26 15.85 11.99 6.38
C THR A 26 15.87 10.47 6.20
N SER A 27 16.67 9.88 5.32
CA SER A 27 16.66 8.46 4.96
C SER A 27 17.48 7.56 5.90
N SER A 28 17.45 7.83 7.21
CA SER A 28 18.07 6.95 8.20
C SER A 28 17.01 6.05 8.83
N TYR A 29 17.30 4.75 8.98
CA TYR A 29 16.36 3.80 9.59
C TYR A 29 15.87 4.27 10.96
N GLN A 30 16.70 4.97 11.74
CA GLN A 30 16.32 5.47 13.06
C GLN A 30 15.23 6.54 12.99
N VAL A 31 15.37 7.52 12.08
CA VAL A 31 14.35 8.56 11.87
C VAL A 31 13.07 7.92 11.32
N GLU A 32 13.23 7.01 10.36
CA GLU A 32 12.11 6.34 9.71
C GLU A 32 11.36 5.37 10.65
N SER A 33 12.06 4.74 11.58
CA SER A 33 11.46 3.81 12.56
C SER A 33 10.58 4.48 13.60
N THR A 34 10.76 5.78 13.81
CA THR A 34 9.98 6.58 14.78
C THR A 34 8.78 7.25 14.12
N ASP A 35 8.85 7.48 12.80
CA ASP A 35 7.75 8.04 12.03
C ASP A 35 6.73 6.96 11.64
N LYS A 36 5.49 7.11 12.13
CA LYS A 36 4.38 6.18 11.85
C LYS A 36 3.91 6.22 10.39
N HIS A 37 4.17 7.32 9.70
CA HIS A 37 3.78 7.55 8.31
C HIS A 37 4.92 7.26 7.32
N SER A 38 6.02 6.69 7.81
CA SER A 38 7.14 6.33 6.97
C SER A 38 6.89 5.08 6.13
N LEU A 39 7.67 4.93 5.06
CA LEU A 39 7.63 3.74 4.22
C LEU A 39 8.00 2.48 5.02
N LEU A 40 8.96 2.58 5.94
CA LEU A 40 9.33 1.48 6.82
C LEU A 40 8.17 1.05 7.73
N SER A 41 7.44 2.01 8.32
CA SER A 41 6.28 1.71 9.15
C SER A 41 5.17 1.07 8.32
N LEU A 42 4.87 1.61 7.15
CA LEU A 42 3.94 1.02 6.18
C LEU A 42 4.32 -0.42 5.83
N TYR A 43 5.60 -0.66 5.49
CA TYR A 43 6.10 -1.98 5.13
C TYR A 43 6.01 -2.98 6.28
N LYS A 44 6.33 -2.58 7.52
CA LYS A 44 6.18 -3.43 8.70
C LYS A 44 4.73 -3.83 8.90
N THR A 45 3.80 -2.87 8.88
CA THR A 45 2.37 -3.12 9.05
C THR A 45 1.83 -4.04 7.95
N LEU A 46 2.22 -3.81 6.68
CA LEU A 46 1.86 -4.70 5.57
C LEU A 46 2.39 -6.12 5.77
N SER A 47 3.66 -6.26 6.17
CA SER A 47 4.31 -7.55 6.34
C SER A 47 3.68 -8.36 7.48
N GLU A 48 3.36 -7.72 8.60
CA GLU A 48 2.68 -8.35 9.73
C GLU A 48 1.28 -8.81 9.37
N ARG A 49 0.50 -7.99 8.66
CA ARG A 49 -0.85 -8.36 8.20
C ARG A 49 -0.81 -9.48 7.19
N LYS A 50 0.10 -9.40 6.23
CA LYS A 50 0.31 -10.46 5.24
C LYS A 50 0.55 -11.79 5.95
N GLY A 51 1.29 -11.85 7.06
CA GLY A 51 1.51 -13.10 7.80
C GLY A 51 0.32 -13.64 8.61
N LYS A 52 -0.71 -12.83 8.88
CA LYS A 52 -1.84 -13.17 9.75
C LYS A 52 -3.12 -13.48 8.97
N GLU A 53 -3.30 -12.84 7.81
CA GLU A 53 -4.53 -12.93 7.02
C GLU A 53 -4.43 -14.02 5.96
N ARG A 54 -5.31 -15.03 6.05
CA ARG A 54 -5.32 -16.17 5.10
C ARG A 54 -5.56 -15.72 3.66
N SER A 55 -6.46 -14.77 3.45
CA SER A 55 -6.73 -14.20 2.13
C SER A 55 -5.50 -13.51 1.53
N LEU A 56 -4.65 -12.87 2.33
CA LEU A 56 -3.42 -12.24 1.83
C LEU A 56 -2.28 -13.24 1.58
N LEU A 57 -2.21 -14.34 2.34
CA LEU A 57 -1.22 -15.40 2.14
C LEU A 57 -1.56 -16.33 1.00
N HIS A 58 -2.73 -16.94 1.08
CA HIS A 58 -3.15 -18.07 0.26
C HIS A 58 -4.33 -17.75 -0.64
N GLY A 59 -4.97 -16.58 -0.45
CA GLY A 59 -6.12 -16.18 -1.24
C GLY A 59 -5.82 -16.05 -2.71
N ASP A 60 -6.80 -16.42 -3.51
CA ASP A 60 -6.82 -16.30 -4.96
C ASP A 60 -6.61 -14.85 -5.36
N PHE A 61 -5.87 -14.67 -6.47
CA PHE A 61 -5.63 -13.38 -7.07
C PHE A 61 -6.64 -13.16 -8.19
N VAL A 62 -7.57 -12.22 -8.00
CA VAL A 62 -8.60 -11.90 -9.00
C VAL A 62 -8.38 -10.46 -9.47
N PRO A 63 -7.80 -10.24 -10.66
CA PRO A 63 -7.61 -8.89 -11.19
C PRO A 63 -8.95 -8.25 -11.53
N LEU A 64 -9.10 -6.97 -11.21
CA LEU A 64 -10.27 -6.19 -11.60
C LEU A 64 -10.00 -5.46 -12.91
N GLN A 65 -10.89 -5.63 -13.88
CA GLN A 65 -10.80 -4.92 -15.16
C GLN A 65 -11.36 -3.51 -14.99
N LEU A 66 -10.50 -2.49 -15.01
CA LEU A 66 -10.93 -1.08 -15.05
C LEU A 66 -10.94 -0.59 -16.50
N THR A 67 -12.11 -0.21 -17.00
CA THR A 67 -12.26 0.35 -18.36
C THR A 67 -11.97 1.85 -18.42
N ALA A 68 -12.11 2.55 -17.29
CA ALA A 68 -12.14 4.02 -17.25
C ALA A 68 -10.81 4.68 -16.84
N SER A 69 -9.82 3.93 -16.38
CA SER A 69 -8.54 4.49 -15.95
C SER A 69 -7.38 3.58 -16.32
N ALA A 70 -6.48 4.08 -17.17
CA ALA A 70 -5.29 3.34 -17.60
C ALA A 70 -4.20 3.26 -16.51
N ASN A 71 -4.26 4.16 -15.52
CA ASN A 71 -3.22 4.30 -14.50
C ASN A 71 -3.60 3.66 -13.17
N VAL A 72 -4.84 3.15 -13.03
CA VAL A 72 -5.29 2.50 -11.80
C VAL A 72 -5.33 1.00 -12.00
N TYR A 73 -4.65 0.28 -11.12
CA TYR A 73 -4.66 -1.17 -11.07
C TYR A 73 -5.34 -1.64 -9.80
N ALA A 74 -6.29 -2.56 -9.89
CA ALA A 74 -6.95 -3.13 -8.73
C ALA A 74 -7.12 -4.64 -8.85
N TYR A 75 -7.11 -5.32 -7.71
CA TYR A 75 -7.31 -6.76 -7.63
C TYR A 75 -7.86 -7.17 -6.26
N LEU A 76 -8.54 -8.31 -6.23
CA LEU A 76 -9.01 -8.95 -5.02
C LEU A 76 -8.05 -10.03 -4.56
N ARG A 77 -8.02 -10.22 -3.24
CA ARG A 77 -7.47 -11.40 -2.57
C ARG A 77 -8.60 -12.07 -1.81
N VAL A 78 -9.00 -13.24 -2.29
CA VAL A 78 -10.20 -13.95 -1.82
C VAL A 78 -9.78 -15.31 -1.28
N TRP A 79 -10.26 -15.67 -0.11
CA TRP A 79 -10.12 -17.01 0.44
C TRP A 79 -11.44 -17.44 1.07
N ASP A 80 -11.76 -18.73 0.97
CA ASP A 80 -13.05 -19.23 1.39
C ASP A 80 -13.31 -18.98 2.90
N GLN A 81 -14.52 -18.54 3.23
CA GLN A 81 -14.97 -18.23 4.60
C GLN A 81 -14.06 -17.26 5.39
N ASN A 82 -13.28 -16.41 4.70
CA ASN A 82 -12.40 -15.43 5.33
C ASN A 82 -12.68 -14.03 4.78
N ASP A 83 -12.31 -13.02 5.56
CA ASP A 83 -12.38 -11.63 5.10
C ASP A 83 -11.61 -11.47 3.80
N ARG A 84 -12.20 -10.73 2.88
CA ARG A 84 -11.67 -10.49 1.55
C ARG A 84 -10.95 -9.14 1.55
N PHE A 85 -9.91 -9.05 0.73
CA PHE A 85 -9.14 -7.83 0.59
C PHE A 85 -9.21 -7.33 -0.84
N LEU A 86 -9.32 -6.02 -0.98
CA LEU A 86 -9.20 -5.31 -2.24
C LEU A 86 -7.95 -4.44 -2.17
N VAL A 87 -7.09 -4.56 -3.17
CA VAL A 87 -5.96 -3.67 -3.38
C VAL A 87 -6.29 -2.79 -4.57
N ALA A 88 -6.12 -1.48 -4.43
CA ALA A 88 -6.21 -0.53 -5.53
C ALA A 88 -5.00 0.40 -5.50
N LEU A 89 -4.35 0.55 -6.65
CA LEU A 89 -3.11 1.28 -6.83
C LEU A 89 -3.32 2.31 -7.92
N ASN A 90 -3.18 3.59 -7.60
CA ASN A 90 -3.03 4.65 -8.59
C ASN A 90 -1.55 4.78 -8.93
N LEU A 91 -1.17 4.29 -10.11
CA LEU A 91 0.19 4.38 -10.65
C LEU A 91 0.44 5.70 -11.40
N GLY A 92 -0.60 6.54 -11.49
CA GLY A 92 -0.53 7.85 -12.12
C GLY A 92 -0.10 8.95 -11.14
N THR A 93 0.24 10.11 -11.72
CA THR A 93 0.65 11.31 -10.98
C THR A 93 -0.51 12.25 -10.66
N GLU A 94 -1.73 11.87 -11.03
CA GLU A 94 -2.93 12.69 -10.84
C GLU A 94 -3.94 11.98 -9.94
N LYS A 95 -4.69 12.77 -9.17
CA LYS A 95 -5.80 12.25 -8.37
C LYS A 95 -6.84 11.67 -9.32
N THR A 96 -7.26 10.43 -9.07
CA THR A 96 -8.20 9.72 -9.94
C THR A 96 -9.34 9.15 -9.11
N THR A 97 -10.57 9.32 -9.61
CA THR A 97 -11.75 8.64 -9.08
C THR A 97 -12.08 7.46 -9.97
N VAL A 98 -12.23 6.27 -9.38
CA VAL A 98 -12.58 5.05 -10.11
C VAL A 98 -13.84 4.41 -9.52
N ALA A 99 -14.64 3.81 -10.40
CA ALA A 99 -15.75 2.96 -10.01
C ALA A 99 -15.30 1.50 -10.14
N LEU A 100 -15.11 0.83 -9.01
CA LEU A 100 -14.78 -0.59 -8.96
C LEU A 100 -16.08 -1.39 -8.97
N ARG A 101 -16.17 -2.36 -9.89
CA ARG A 101 -17.34 -3.24 -10.03
C ARG A 101 -16.87 -4.67 -10.23
N HIS A 102 -17.40 -5.56 -9.41
CA HIS A 102 -17.20 -7.01 -9.48
C HIS A 102 -18.36 -7.68 -8.74
N ASP A 103 -18.74 -8.90 -9.12
CA ASP A 103 -19.82 -9.66 -8.47
C ASP A 103 -19.58 -9.90 -6.97
N GLN A 104 -18.32 -10.07 -6.59
CA GLN A 104 -17.85 -10.32 -5.23
C GLN A 104 -17.62 -9.04 -4.40
N LEU A 105 -17.77 -7.85 -4.98
CA LEU A 105 -17.53 -6.59 -4.29
C LEU A 105 -18.80 -6.05 -3.63
N PRO A 106 -18.74 -5.62 -2.36
CA PRO A 106 -19.81 -4.86 -1.72
C PRO A 106 -19.85 -3.40 -2.21
N ASP A 107 -20.86 -2.64 -1.78
CA ASP A 107 -20.95 -1.21 -2.08
C ASP A 107 -19.84 -0.39 -1.38
N SER A 108 -19.43 -0.82 -0.19
CA SER A 108 -18.39 -0.18 0.61
C SER A 108 -17.47 -1.19 1.29
N ALA A 109 -16.24 -0.76 1.57
CA ALA A 109 -15.24 -1.55 2.28
C ALA A 109 -14.51 -0.69 3.32
N SER A 110 -13.90 -1.32 4.33
CA SER A 110 -13.14 -0.63 5.37
C SER A 110 -11.69 -0.41 4.91
N LEU A 111 -11.18 0.81 5.07
CA LEU A 111 -9.77 1.11 4.83
C LEU A 111 -8.90 0.45 5.92
N VAL A 112 -7.98 -0.40 5.48
CA VAL A 112 -7.00 -1.07 6.36
C VAL A 112 -5.68 -0.33 6.37
N LEU A 113 -5.25 0.12 5.18
CA LEU A 113 -3.98 0.81 5.02
C LEU A 113 -3.99 1.67 3.76
N SER A 114 -3.30 2.80 3.81
CA SER A 114 -2.97 3.61 2.64
C SER A 114 -1.49 3.98 2.66
N SER A 115 -0.89 4.13 1.48
CA SER A 115 0.43 4.73 1.32
C SER A 115 0.41 6.26 1.42
N ASP A 116 -0.76 6.89 1.32
CA ASP A 116 -0.93 8.31 1.56
C ASP A 116 -1.19 8.57 3.06
N PRO A 117 -0.29 9.26 3.78
CA PRO A 117 -0.47 9.54 5.20
C PRO A 117 -1.62 10.50 5.51
N GLN A 118 -2.13 11.24 4.52
CA GLN A 118 -3.27 12.14 4.69
C GLN A 118 -4.63 11.42 4.56
N ARG A 119 -4.62 10.15 4.14
CA ARG A 119 -5.83 9.37 3.95
C ARG A 119 -6.55 9.13 5.28
N GLN A 120 -7.83 9.50 5.34
CA GLN A 120 -8.66 9.24 6.52
C GLN A 120 -9.02 7.76 6.62
N GLU A 121 -8.90 7.21 7.84
CA GLU A 121 -9.43 5.90 8.20
C GLU A 121 -10.97 5.88 8.12
N GLY A 122 -11.55 4.72 7.80
CA GLY A 122 -13.00 4.55 7.76
C GLY A 122 -13.49 3.66 6.62
N SER A 123 -14.81 3.65 6.42
CA SER A 123 -15.45 2.97 5.29
C SER A 123 -15.41 3.84 4.03
N VAL A 124 -15.18 3.22 2.88
CA VAL A 124 -15.04 3.89 1.58
C VAL A 124 -15.99 3.26 0.57
N GLU A 125 -16.61 4.09 -0.26
CA GLU A 125 -17.51 3.67 -1.34
C GLU A 125 -16.70 3.18 -2.56
N LEU A 126 -16.96 1.95 -3.01
CA LEU A 126 -16.17 1.34 -4.09
C LEU A 126 -16.58 1.83 -5.48
N HIS A 127 -17.81 2.31 -5.62
CA HIS A 127 -18.35 2.88 -6.86
C HIS A 127 -17.86 4.31 -7.13
N LYS A 128 -17.24 4.97 -6.15
CA LYS A 128 -16.66 6.31 -6.28
C LYS A 128 -15.36 6.43 -5.48
N LEU A 129 -14.49 5.43 -5.61
CA LEU A 129 -13.23 5.37 -4.88
C LEU A 129 -12.27 6.45 -5.41
N GLU A 130 -11.93 7.41 -4.55
CA GLU A 130 -10.91 8.42 -4.83
C GLU A 130 -9.53 7.91 -4.39
N LEU A 131 -8.56 8.07 -5.29
CA LEU A 131 -7.16 7.76 -5.05
C LEU A 131 -6.29 8.99 -5.34
N ALA A 132 -5.43 9.36 -4.39
CA ALA A 132 -4.42 10.38 -4.56
C ALA A 132 -3.33 9.93 -5.56
N PRO A 133 -2.51 10.86 -6.08
CA PRO A 133 -1.34 10.52 -6.91
C PRO A 133 -0.44 9.49 -6.23
N SER A 134 -0.04 8.45 -6.96
CA SER A 134 0.85 7.39 -6.44
C SER A 134 0.33 6.68 -5.17
N GLU A 135 -0.98 6.75 -4.89
CA GLU A 135 -1.57 6.12 -3.70
C GLU A 135 -1.89 4.65 -3.96
N GLY A 136 -1.48 3.79 -3.03
CA GLY A 136 -1.97 2.42 -2.90
C GLY A 136 -2.82 2.27 -1.64
N VAL A 137 -3.99 1.65 -1.79
CA VAL A 137 -4.89 1.35 -0.68
C VAL A 137 -5.12 -0.15 -0.54
N LEU A 138 -5.23 -0.59 0.71
CA LEU A 138 -5.68 -1.91 1.09
C LEU A 138 -7.02 -1.76 1.82
N LEU A 139 -8.05 -2.37 1.27
CA LEU A 139 -9.41 -2.36 1.79
C LEU A 139 -9.81 -3.78 2.22
N GLN A 140 -10.68 -3.89 3.22
CA GLN A 140 -11.19 -5.15 3.76
C GLN A 140 -12.71 -5.13 3.83
N PHE A 141 -13.31 -6.27 3.55
CA PHE A 141 -14.74 -6.49 3.67
C PHE A 141 -15.03 -7.97 3.97
N PRO A 142 -16.15 -8.28 4.66
CA PRO A 142 -16.46 -9.64 5.05
C PRO A 142 -16.82 -10.52 3.85
N TYR A 143 -16.67 -11.84 4.03
CA TYR A 143 -17.22 -12.82 3.10
C TYR A 143 -18.75 -12.75 3.08
N ALA A 144 -19.33 -12.51 1.91
CA ALA A 144 -20.77 -12.70 1.66
C ALA A 144 -20.99 -14.06 0.98
N ALA A 145 -21.88 -14.86 1.58
CA ALA A 145 -22.30 -16.19 1.12
C ALA A 145 -23.38 -16.12 0.05
#